data_AF-A0A955ABT7-F1
#
_entry.id   AF-A0A955ABT7-F1
#
_cell.length_a   1.000
_cell.length_b   1.000
_cell.length_c   1.000
_cell.angle_alpha   90.00
_cell.angle_beta   90.00
_cell.angle_gamma   90.00
#
_symmetry.space_group_name_H-M   'P 1'
#
loop_
_entity.id
_entity.type
_entity.pdbx_description
1 polymer ?
#
loop_
_entity_poly.entity_id
_entity_poly.type
_entity_poly.pdbx_seq_one_letter_code
_entity_poly.pdbx_strand_id
1 'polypeptide(L)'
;APSAFNRRTVAALRDAGFDVSETGSEATRGSAKTLNPKLRIRWGEGLETIEFSKRFSDESNHRNGFAALMVCSEADAECPTVPGAALRLSTPYLDPKVYDGSAYEAAKYNERRDDIGRMMLAALCQVRRELNAK
;
A
#
# COMPACT_ATOMS: atom_id res chain seq x y z
N ALA A 1 7.23 -12.78 10.12
CA ALA A 1 7.83 -12.53 8.78
C ALA A 1 6.68 -12.25 7.81
N PRO A 2 6.86 -11.39 6.78
CA PRO A 2 5.74 -10.91 5.99
C PRO A 2 5.06 -12.06 5.23
N SER A 3 3.73 -12.09 5.21
CA SER A 3 2.97 -12.91 4.26
C SER A 3 3.13 -12.34 2.85
N ALA A 4 2.92 -13.15 1.81
CA ALA A 4 2.97 -12.70 0.42
C ALA A 4 2.15 -11.42 0.16
N PHE A 5 2.52 -10.67 -0.89
CA PHE A 5 1.68 -9.58 -1.40
C PHE A 5 0.27 -10.12 -1.70
N ASN A 6 -0.76 -9.50 -1.13
CA ASN A 6 -2.10 -10.08 -1.12
C ASN A 6 -2.72 -10.07 -2.53
N ARG A 7 -3.19 -11.24 -2.99
CA ARG A 7 -3.84 -11.40 -4.31
C ARG A 7 -5.06 -10.49 -4.51
N ARG A 8 -5.77 -10.13 -3.44
CA ARG A 8 -6.94 -9.25 -3.49
C ARG A 8 -6.54 -7.79 -3.72
N THR A 9 -5.39 -7.39 -3.19
CA THR A 9 -4.77 -6.11 -3.53
C THR A 9 -4.36 -6.08 -5.01
N VAL A 10 -3.81 -7.18 -5.53
CA VAL A 10 -3.51 -7.30 -6.98
C VAL A 10 -4.78 -7.15 -7.82
N ALA A 11 -5.89 -7.78 -7.42
CA ALA A 11 -7.17 -7.62 -8.11
C ALA A 11 -7.67 -6.16 -8.06
N ALA A 12 -7.66 -5.52 -6.88
CA ALA A 12 -8.10 -4.14 -6.73
C ALA A 12 -7.26 -3.14 -7.55
N LEU A 13 -5.95 -3.38 -7.68
CA LEU A 13 -5.06 -2.61 -8.55
C LEU A 13 -5.43 -2.80 -10.03
N ARG A 14 -5.63 -4.04 -10.47
CA ARG A 14 -6.05 -4.33 -11.85
C ARG A 14 -7.40 -3.69 -12.18
N ASP A 15 -8.36 -3.73 -11.26
CA ASP A 15 -9.67 -3.07 -11.39
C ASP A 15 -9.54 -1.54 -11.49
N ALA A 16 -8.45 -0.95 -10.99
CA ALA A 16 -8.16 0.47 -11.13
C ALA A 16 -7.37 0.80 -12.41
N GLY A 17 -7.08 -0.19 -13.25
CA GLY A 17 -6.36 -0.01 -14.51
C GLY A 17 -4.83 -0.10 -14.40
N PHE A 18 -4.30 -0.58 -13.29
CA PHE A 18 -2.87 -0.88 -13.17
C PHE A 18 -2.54 -2.19 -13.88
N ASP A 19 -1.44 -2.21 -14.61
CA ASP A 19 -0.84 -3.46 -15.08
C ASP A 19 0.01 -4.06 -13.96
N VAL A 20 -0.28 -5.31 -13.58
CA VAL A 20 0.41 -6.01 -12.50
C VAL A 20 0.89 -7.37 -12.98
N SER A 21 2.21 -7.55 -13.00
CA SER A 21 2.88 -8.77 -13.47
C SER A 21 3.93 -9.25 -12.47
N GLU A 22 4.22 -10.55 -12.46
CA GLU A 22 5.33 -11.08 -11.66
C GLU A 22 6.67 -10.78 -12.37
N THR A 23 7.70 -10.48 -11.57
CA THR A 23 9.06 -10.25 -12.11
C THR A 23 9.85 -11.55 -12.34
N GLY A 24 9.35 -12.68 -11.84
CA GLY A 24 10.10 -13.93 -11.73
C GLY A 24 11.13 -13.96 -10.59
N SER A 25 11.29 -12.86 -9.85
CA SER A 25 12.12 -12.77 -8.65
C SER A 25 11.29 -12.88 -7.38
N GLU A 26 11.92 -13.33 -6.29
CA GLU A 26 11.25 -13.53 -5.01
C GLU A 26 11.87 -12.67 -3.90
N ALA A 27 11.04 -12.26 -2.94
CA ALA A 27 11.45 -11.61 -1.70
C ALA A 27 11.55 -12.63 -0.55
N THR A 28 12.07 -12.17 0.58
CA THR A 28 12.16 -13.00 1.80
C THR A 28 10.79 -13.57 2.16
N ARG A 29 10.71 -14.90 2.27
CA ARG A 29 9.46 -15.60 2.57
C ARG A 29 9.11 -15.52 4.05
N GLY A 30 7.81 -15.45 4.33
CA GLY A 30 7.27 -15.56 5.68
C GLY A 30 7.31 -16.99 6.23
N SER A 31 7.15 -17.98 5.34
CA SER A 31 7.21 -19.40 5.64
C SER A 31 7.77 -20.15 4.42
N ALA A 32 8.33 -21.35 4.62
CA ALA A 32 8.84 -22.15 3.50
C ALA A 32 7.75 -22.51 2.46
N LYS A 33 6.49 -22.60 2.90
CA LYS A 33 5.34 -23.02 2.08
C LYS A 33 4.67 -21.88 1.32
N THR A 34 4.98 -20.63 1.64
CA THR A 34 4.31 -19.46 1.06
C THR A 34 5.33 -18.65 0.26
N LEU A 35 5.12 -18.60 -1.06
CA LEU A 35 5.92 -17.76 -1.95
C LEU A 35 5.72 -16.27 -1.62
N ASN A 36 6.72 -15.43 -1.88
CA ASN A 36 6.62 -13.98 -1.77
C ASN A 36 7.14 -13.32 -3.06
N PRO A 37 6.42 -13.47 -4.19
CA PRO A 37 6.88 -12.96 -5.48
C PRO A 37 6.98 -11.43 -5.46
N LYS A 38 7.98 -10.90 -6.16
CA LYS A 38 8.08 -9.47 -6.44
C LYS A 38 7.23 -9.15 -7.67
N LEU A 39 6.33 -8.19 -7.51
CA LEU A 39 5.38 -7.76 -8.53
C LEU A 39 5.87 -6.47 -9.17
N ARG A 40 5.81 -6.39 -10.49
CA ARG A 40 5.93 -5.16 -11.26
C ARG A 40 4.54 -4.56 -11.41
N ILE A 41 4.38 -3.31 -10.95
CA ILE A 41 3.14 -2.53 -11.08
C ILE A 41 3.42 -1.36 -12.00
N ARG A 42 2.65 -1.22 -13.08
CA ARG A 42 2.76 -0.15 -14.08
C ARG A 42 1.46 0.64 -14.22
N TRP A 43 1.59 1.93 -14.51
CA TRP A 43 0.47 2.80 -14.82
C TRP A 43 0.85 3.89 -15.84
N GLY A 44 0.01 4.08 -16.85
CA GLY A 44 0.28 5.00 -17.95
C GLY A 44 1.55 4.64 -18.73
N GLU A 45 2.19 5.63 -19.34
CA GLU A 45 3.31 5.43 -20.28
C GLU A 45 4.71 5.50 -19.63
N GLY A 46 4.81 5.58 -18.31
CA GLY A 46 6.13 5.72 -17.67
C GLY A 46 6.21 5.53 -16.16
N LEU A 47 5.12 5.18 -15.47
CA LEU A 47 5.17 4.92 -14.04
C LEU A 47 5.27 3.41 -13.80
N GLU A 48 6.33 3.00 -13.11
CA GLU A 48 6.59 1.61 -12.73
C GLU A 48 7.16 1.56 -11.31
N THR A 49 6.74 0.56 -10.54
CA THR A 49 7.38 0.19 -9.26
C THR A 49 7.44 -1.33 -9.10
N ILE A 50 8.39 -1.80 -8.29
CA ILE A 50 8.50 -3.19 -7.86
C ILE A 50 8.03 -3.31 -6.41
N GLU A 51 6.88 -3.97 -6.22
CA GLU A 51 6.28 -4.15 -4.91
C GLU A 51 6.30 -5.60 -4.45
N PHE A 52 6.45 -5.76 -3.14
CA PHE A 52 6.42 -7.04 -2.44
C PHE A 52 6.15 -6.79 -0.96
N SER A 53 5.64 -7.80 -0.28
CA SER A 53 5.42 -7.69 1.15
C SER A 53 6.74 -7.80 1.90
N LYS A 54 7.05 -6.79 2.71
CA LYS A 54 8.35 -6.58 3.33
C LYS A 54 8.21 -6.06 4.77
N ARG A 55 9.25 -6.23 5.58
CA ARG A 55 9.29 -5.63 6.93
C ARG A 55 9.62 -4.14 6.82
N PHE A 56 9.26 -3.38 7.84
CA PHE A 56 9.73 -1.99 7.97
C PHE A 56 11.26 -1.88 7.88
N SER A 57 11.98 -2.83 8.47
CA SER A 57 13.46 -2.89 8.47
C SER A 57 14.09 -3.38 7.16
N ASP A 58 13.31 -3.66 6.12
CA ASP A 58 13.83 -4.11 4.83
C ASP A 58 14.69 -3.02 4.17
N GLU A 59 15.82 -3.41 3.58
CA GLU A 59 16.79 -2.47 3.02
C GLU A 59 16.26 -1.67 1.82
N SER A 60 15.20 -2.15 1.17
CA SER A 60 14.54 -1.41 0.10
C SER A 60 13.70 -0.23 0.58
N ASN A 61 13.41 -0.12 1.88
CA ASN A 61 12.69 1.02 2.43
C ASN A 61 13.63 2.21 2.67
N HIS A 62 13.11 3.42 2.48
CA HIS A 62 13.80 4.64 2.90
C HIS A 62 14.02 4.61 4.41
N ARG A 63 15.24 4.94 4.84
CA ARG A 63 15.60 4.93 6.27
C ARG A 63 15.25 6.23 7.00
N ASN A 64 15.18 7.36 6.27
CA ASN A 64 14.91 8.69 6.83
C ASN A 64 14.17 9.56 5.81
N GLY A 65 13.48 10.60 6.28
CA GLY A 65 12.92 11.65 5.44
C GLY A 65 11.64 11.25 4.67
N PHE A 66 10.97 10.19 5.09
CA PHE A 66 9.74 9.71 4.47
C PHE A 66 8.49 10.08 5.29
N ALA A 67 7.33 10.04 4.66
CA ALA A 67 6.05 10.15 5.35
C ALA A 67 5.51 8.74 5.65
N ALA A 68 5.13 8.49 6.91
CA ALA A 68 4.46 7.28 7.34
C ALA A 68 2.94 7.52 7.35
N LEU A 69 2.22 6.83 6.47
CA LEU A 69 0.75 6.83 6.43
C LEU A 69 0.22 5.58 7.13
N MET A 70 -0.40 5.75 8.28
CA MET A 70 -0.99 4.67 9.07
C MET A 70 -2.44 4.47 8.63
N VAL A 71 -2.66 3.48 7.76
CA VAL A 71 -3.98 3.21 7.14
C VAL A 71 -4.81 2.15 7.86
N CYS A 72 -4.19 1.35 8.72
CA CYS A 72 -4.87 0.36 9.55
C CYS A 72 -4.83 0.81 11.01
N SER A 73 -5.95 0.66 11.72
CA SER A 73 -6.05 0.99 13.15
C SER A 73 -5.11 0.15 14.02
N GLU A 74 -4.83 -1.09 13.63
CA GLU A 74 -3.86 -1.95 14.33
C GLU A 74 -2.45 -1.36 14.21
N ALA A 75 -2.03 -1.01 12.99
CA ALA A 75 -0.70 -0.43 12.76
C ALA A 75 -0.54 0.93 13.46
N ASP A 76 -1.59 1.74 13.50
CA ASP A 76 -1.57 3.03 14.21
C ASP A 76 -1.38 2.85 15.73
N ALA A 77 -2.05 1.87 16.34
CA ALA A 77 -1.95 1.58 17.76
C ALA A 77 -0.61 0.93 18.14
N GLU A 78 -0.09 0.02 17.31
CA GLU A 78 1.14 -0.72 17.58
C GLU A 78 2.41 0.12 17.35
N CYS A 79 2.35 1.15 16.51
CA CYS A 79 3.51 1.97 16.14
C CYS A 79 3.26 3.47 16.40
N PRO A 80 3.23 3.93 17.67
CA PRO A 80 3.03 5.35 17.98
C PRO A 80 4.16 6.25 17.43
N THR A 81 5.35 5.69 17.27
CA THR A 81 6.51 6.36 16.65
C THR A 81 7.04 5.51 15.51
N VAL A 82 7.28 6.12 14.35
CA VAL A 82 7.92 5.47 13.18
C VAL A 82 9.31 6.07 12.98
N PRO A 83 10.40 5.38 13.36
CA PRO A 83 11.75 5.91 13.25
C PRO A 83 12.09 6.36 11.82
N GLY A 84 12.72 7.52 11.67
CA GLY A 84 13.10 8.06 10.37
C GLY A 84 11.97 8.73 9.58
N ALA A 85 10.70 8.64 10.04
CA ALA A 85 9.61 9.37 9.42
C ALA A 85 9.72 10.87 9.74
N ALA A 86 9.69 11.71 8.71
CA ALA A 86 9.60 13.17 8.86
C ALA A 86 8.16 13.62 9.17
N LEU A 87 7.19 12.78 8.80
CA LEU A 87 5.77 13.00 9.02
C LEU A 87 5.11 11.66 9.33
N ARG A 88 4.23 11.62 10.34
CA ARG A 88 3.38 10.47 10.65
C ARG A 88 1.93 10.93 10.61
N LEU A 89 1.13 10.36 9.71
CA LEU A 89 -0.30 10.65 9.59
C LEU A 89 -1.09 9.38 9.86
N SER A 90 -2.08 9.48 10.76
CA SER A 90 -3.04 8.41 10.98
C SER A 90 -4.31 8.68 10.18
N THR A 91 -4.64 7.76 9.28
CA THR A 91 -5.85 7.77 8.45
C THR A 91 -6.45 6.35 8.44
N PRO A 92 -6.96 5.86 9.58
CA PRO A 92 -7.34 4.46 9.71
C PRO A 92 -8.62 4.16 8.92
N TYR A 93 -8.59 3.05 8.19
CA TYR A 93 -9.75 2.45 7.53
C TYR A 93 -9.96 1.04 8.07
N LEU A 94 -11.20 0.55 8.04
CA LEU A 94 -11.49 -0.85 8.36
C LEU A 94 -10.83 -1.76 7.32
N ASP A 95 -9.92 -2.64 7.75
CA ASP A 95 -9.24 -3.58 6.86
C ASP A 95 -10.26 -4.45 6.11
N PRO A 96 -10.27 -4.46 4.76
CA PRO A 96 -11.27 -5.19 3.98
C PRO A 96 -11.16 -6.72 4.16
N LYS A 97 -10.07 -7.21 4.77
CA LYS A 97 -9.88 -8.61 5.14
C LYS A 97 -11.00 -9.17 6.01
N VAL A 98 -11.71 -8.33 6.78
CA VAL A 98 -12.88 -8.80 7.56
C VAL A 98 -14.01 -9.36 6.68
N TYR A 99 -13.98 -9.07 5.38
CA TYR A 99 -14.92 -9.57 4.37
C TYR A 99 -14.36 -10.74 3.54
N ASP A 100 -13.19 -11.27 3.90
CA ASP A 100 -12.58 -12.41 3.22
C ASP A 100 -13.55 -13.62 3.19
N GLY A 101 -13.76 -14.19 2.01
CA GLY A 101 -14.66 -15.32 1.77
C GLY A 101 -16.14 -14.94 1.66
N SER A 102 -16.50 -13.67 1.87
CA SER A 102 -17.88 -13.19 1.73
C SER A 102 -18.20 -12.78 0.29
N ALA A 103 -19.49 -12.63 -0.02
CA ALA A 103 -19.96 -12.08 -1.29
C ALA A 103 -19.55 -10.61 -1.53
N TYR A 104 -19.12 -9.90 -0.47
CA TYR A 104 -18.74 -8.49 -0.53
C TYR A 104 -17.22 -8.26 -0.63
N GLU A 105 -16.42 -9.34 -0.66
CA GLU A 105 -14.96 -9.29 -0.59
C GLU A 105 -14.36 -8.30 -1.61
N ALA A 106 -14.60 -8.51 -2.91
CA ALA A 106 -14.06 -7.66 -3.96
C ALA A 106 -14.53 -6.20 -3.85
N ALA A 107 -15.82 -6.00 -3.56
CA ALA A 107 -16.41 -4.67 -3.40
C ALA A 107 -15.74 -3.90 -2.25
N LYS A 108 -15.44 -4.57 -1.14
CA LYS A 108 -14.81 -3.93 0.03
C LYS A 108 -13.34 -3.61 -0.17
N TYR A 109 -12.60 -4.44 -0.90
CA TYR A 109 -11.24 -4.08 -1.33
C TYR A 109 -11.25 -2.85 -2.26
N ASN A 110 -12.17 -2.77 -3.21
CA ASN A 110 -12.32 -1.61 -4.11
C ASN A 110 -12.78 -0.35 -3.36
N GLU A 111 -13.71 -0.47 -2.41
CA GLU A 111 -14.13 0.64 -1.54
C GLU A 111 -12.93 1.25 -0.79
N ARG A 112 -12.07 0.40 -0.20
CA ARG A 112 -10.88 0.84 0.53
C ARG A 112 -9.82 1.46 -0.37
N ARG A 113 -9.62 0.91 -1.57
CA ARG A 113 -8.78 1.52 -2.60
C ARG A 113 -9.27 2.94 -2.92
N ASP A 114 -10.57 3.11 -3.13
CA ASP A 114 -11.15 4.39 -3.52
C ASP A 114 -11.12 5.41 -2.36
N ASP A 115 -11.26 4.96 -1.10
CA ASP A 115 -11.08 5.80 0.08
C ASP A 115 -9.68 6.39 0.16
N ILE A 116 -8.65 5.55 -0.02
CA ILE A 116 -7.24 5.97 -0.06
C ILE A 116 -7.00 6.92 -1.24
N GLY A 117 -7.53 6.59 -2.42
CA GLY A 117 -7.43 7.43 -3.61
C GLY A 117 -8.01 8.84 -3.40
N ARG A 118 -9.20 8.93 -2.78
CA ARG A 118 -9.83 10.21 -2.44
C ARG A 118 -8.98 11.03 -1.47
N MET A 119 -8.44 10.39 -0.42
CA MET A 119 -7.57 11.07 0.55
C MET A 119 -6.33 11.64 -0.13
N MET A 120 -5.64 10.84 -0.96
CA MET A 120 -4.44 11.27 -1.68
C MET A 120 -4.74 12.41 -2.67
N LEU A 121 -5.83 12.32 -3.43
CA LEU A 121 -6.25 13.37 -4.34
C LEU A 121 -6.57 14.67 -3.61
N ALA A 122 -7.27 14.61 -2.48
CA ALA A 122 -7.59 15.78 -1.68
C ALA A 122 -6.33 16.47 -1.14
N ALA A 123 -5.36 15.70 -0.62
CA ALA A 123 -4.09 16.21 -0.15
C ALA A 123 -3.30 16.92 -1.27
N LEU A 124 -3.17 16.28 -2.45
CA LEU A 124 -2.49 16.88 -3.60
C LEU A 124 -3.20 18.14 -4.11
N CYS A 125 -4.54 18.15 -4.11
CA CYS A 125 -5.32 19.33 -4.48
C CYS A 125 -5.09 20.50 -3.51
N GLN A 126 -5.00 20.23 -2.20
CA GLN A 126 -4.72 21.24 -1.19
C GLN A 126 -3.31 21.81 -1.37
N VAL A 127 -2.30 20.96 -1.53
CA VAL A 127 -0.91 21.40 -1.78
C VAL A 127 -0.83 22.28 -3.02
N ARG A 128 -1.49 21.88 -4.13
CA ARG A 128 -1.52 22.69 -5.35
C ARG A 128 -2.12 24.08 -5.13
N ARG A 129 -3.19 24.19 -4.33
CA ARG A 129 -3.81 25.49 -4.01
C ARG A 129 -2.87 26.38 -3.21
N GLU A 130 -2.17 25.82 -2.22
CA GLU A 130 -1.22 26.56 -1.40
C GLU A 130 0.01 27.01 -2.18
N LEU A 131 0.51 26.19 -3.11
CA LEU A 131 1.62 26.56 -3.99
C LEU A 131 1.24 27.67 -4.96
N ASN A 132 0.02 27.67 -5.49
CA ASN A 132 -0.46 28.70 -6.43
C ASN A 132 -0.84 30.01 -5.74
N ALA A 133 -1.02 30.02 -4.41
CA ALA A 133 -1.35 31.21 -3.64
C ALA A 133 -0.11 31.98 -3.16
N LYS A 134 1.10 31.43 -3.38
CA LYS A 134 2.38 32.07 -3.13
C LYS A 134 2.92 32.69 -4.42
#